data_AF-A0A953RHG9-F1
#
_entry.id   AF-A0A953RHG9-F1
#
_cell.length_a   1.000
_cell.length_b   1.000
_cell.length_c   1.000
_cell.angle_alpha   90.00
_cell.angle_beta   90.00
_cell.angle_gamma   90.00
#
_symmetry.space_group_name_H-M   'P 1'
#
loop_
_entity.id
_entity.type
_entity.pdbx_description
1 polymer ?
#
loop_
_entity_poly.entity_id
_entity_poly.type
_entity_poly.pdbx_seq_one_letter_code
_entity_poly.pdbx_strand_id
1 'polypeptide(L)'
;MKRRNKQRTAGEDAIARDPDDCLQRSEQVLLEVLDALENASVDPLDRKILWADGSRLSVEDTARRIHAQSGMPLERIESHVVGWLEMIYEPHGLNEYQMEEFELLIEQWITPYEEAL
;
A
#
# COMPACT_ATOMS: atom_id res chain seq x y z
N MET A 1 57.79 29.95 16.41
CA MET A 1 58.31 29.02 15.38
C MET A 1 57.95 27.59 15.76
N LYS A 2 57.33 26.82 14.82
CA LYS A 2 57.18 25.33 14.77
C LYS A 2 56.23 24.72 15.84
N ARG A 3 55.29 23.78 15.59
CA ARG A 3 54.86 22.94 14.45
C ARG A 3 53.46 22.32 14.75
N ARG A 4 52.83 21.85 13.67
CA ARG A 4 51.56 21.10 13.45
C ARG A 4 51.23 19.92 14.39
N ASN A 5 49.94 19.58 14.57
CA ASN A 5 49.24 18.37 14.06
C ASN A 5 47.80 18.26 14.64
N LYS A 6 46.72 18.17 13.84
CA LYS A 6 46.12 16.98 13.16
C LYS A 6 45.49 16.02 14.18
N GLN A 7 44.16 15.92 14.29
CA GLN A 7 43.22 15.04 13.55
C GLN A 7 41.79 15.59 13.80
N ARG A 8 40.89 15.94 12.86
CA ARG A 8 40.11 15.18 11.83
C ARG A 8 39.53 13.84 12.29
N THR A 9 38.29 13.62 11.83
CA THR A 9 37.36 12.46 11.94
C THR A 9 36.53 12.46 13.23
N ALA A 10 35.20 12.37 13.23
CA ALA A 10 34.22 11.89 12.25
C ALA A 10 33.00 12.85 12.24
N GLY A 11 32.26 13.06 11.16
CA GLY A 11 31.87 12.07 10.17
C GLY A 11 30.73 11.21 10.71
N GLU A 12 29.61 11.83 11.10
CA GLU A 12 28.26 11.26 10.97
C GLU A 12 27.28 12.34 11.44
N ASP A 13 26.94 13.27 10.54
CA ASP A 13 25.64 13.94 10.64
C ASP A 13 24.62 12.82 10.46
N ALA A 14 24.19 12.23 11.58
CA ALA A 14 22.93 11.53 11.64
C ALA A 14 21.88 12.60 11.30
N ILE A 15 21.59 12.75 10.01
CA ILE A 15 20.38 13.41 9.55
C ILE A 15 19.28 12.60 10.20
N ALA A 16 18.77 13.10 11.32
CA ALA A 16 17.61 12.54 11.97
C ALA A 16 16.53 12.53 10.89
N ARG A 17 16.25 11.35 10.34
CA ARG A 17 15.19 11.17 9.36
C ARG A 17 13.94 11.74 9.99
N ASP A 18 13.46 12.83 9.40
CA ASP A 18 12.31 13.55 9.92
C ASP A 18 11.15 12.54 10.01
N PRO A 19 10.55 12.32 11.19
CA PRO A 19 9.42 11.41 11.32
C PRO A 19 8.25 11.81 10.42
N ASP A 20 8.16 13.08 10.02
CA ASP A 20 7.16 13.59 9.08
C ASP A 20 7.40 13.08 7.64
N ASP A 21 8.66 12.85 7.23
CA ASP A 21 9.02 12.29 5.90
C ASP A 21 8.49 10.86 5.72
N CYS A 22 8.47 10.06 6.80
CA CYS A 22 7.92 8.71 6.78
C CYS A 22 6.41 8.70 6.51
N LEU A 23 5.68 9.61 7.16
CA LEU A 23 4.23 9.75 7.07
C LEU A 23 3.84 10.29 5.69
N GLN A 24 4.50 11.35 5.24
CA GLN A 24 4.29 11.93 3.91
C GLN A 24 4.51 10.90 2.80
N ARG A 25 5.56 10.07 2.89
CA ARG A 25 5.79 8.99 1.93
C ARG A 25 4.72 7.90 1.99
N SER A 26 4.07 7.68 3.13
CA SER A 26 2.96 6.73 3.24
C SER A 26 1.69 7.30 2.61
N GLU A 27 1.35 8.55 2.91
CA GLU A 27 0.21 9.25 2.29
C GLU A 27 0.34 9.29 0.77
N GLN A 28 1.55 9.54 0.25
CA GLN A 28 1.78 9.53 -1.18
C GLN A 28 1.53 8.15 -1.81
N VAL A 29 1.89 7.06 -1.12
CA VAL A 29 1.59 5.69 -1.57
C VAL A 29 0.09 5.43 -1.54
N LEU A 30 -0.61 5.88 -0.48
CA LEU A 30 -2.06 5.77 -0.39
C LEU A 30 -2.73 6.45 -1.59
N LEU A 31 -2.39 7.71 -1.87
CA LEU A 31 -2.99 8.47 -2.96
C LEU A 31 -2.77 7.79 -4.32
N GLU A 32 -1.58 7.23 -4.56
CA GLU A 32 -1.29 6.49 -5.78
C GLU A 32 -2.15 5.21 -5.90
N VAL A 33 -2.33 4.48 -4.80
CA VAL A 33 -3.19 3.29 -4.77
C VAL A 33 -4.65 3.66 -5.04
N LEU A 34 -5.14 4.74 -4.43
CA LEU A 34 -6.50 5.24 -4.66
C LEU A 34 -6.73 5.65 -6.11
N ASP A 35 -5.79 6.38 -6.71
CA ASP A 35 -5.86 6.80 -8.11
C ASP A 35 -5.85 5.59 -9.05
N ALA A 36 -4.94 4.63 -8.82
CA ALA A 36 -4.85 3.42 -9.63
C ALA A 36 -6.11 2.54 -9.56
N LEU A 37 -6.81 2.54 -8.43
CA LEU A 37 -7.97 1.69 -8.16
C LEU A 37 -9.33 2.42 -8.24
N GLU A 38 -9.36 3.69 -8.63
CA GLU A 38 -10.60 4.51 -8.67
C GLU A 38 -11.75 3.82 -9.43
N ASN A 39 -11.43 3.16 -10.54
CA ASN A 39 -12.39 2.48 -11.41
C ASN A 39 -12.33 0.95 -11.29
N ALA A 40 -11.70 0.44 -10.23
CA ALA A 40 -11.62 -0.98 -9.98
C ALA A 40 -12.89 -1.49 -9.27
N SER A 41 -13.19 -2.76 -9.47
CA SER A 41 -14.21 -3.49 -8.71
C SER A 41 -13.58 -4.70 -8.03
N VAL A 42 -14.28 -5.28 -7.08
CA VAL A 42 -13.77 -6.39 -6.27
C VAL A 42 -14.67 -7.62 -6.43
N ASP A 43 -14.05 -8.77 -6.67
CA ASP A 43 -14.67 -10.08 -6.61
C ASP A 43 -14.06 -10.84 -5.42
N PRO A 44 -14.72 -10.81 -4.26
CA PRO A 44 -14.17 -11.36 -3.03
C PRO A 44 -14.27 -12.90 -2.99
N LEU A 45 -15.10 -13.52 -3.84
CA LEU A 45 -15.19 -14.98 -3.95
C LEU A 45 -13.92 -15.55 -4.60
N ASP A 46 -13.48 -14.93 -5.69
CA ASP A 46 -12.25 -15.33 -6.39
C ASP A 46 -10.99 -14.65 -5.84
N ARG A 47 -11.16 -13.73 -4.88
CA ARG A 47 -10.08 -12.90 -4.32
C ARG A 47 -9.34 -12.12 -5.42
N LYS A 48 -10.11 -11.40 -6.24
CA LYS A 48 -9.60 -10.62 -7.38
C LYS A 48 -10.08 -9.17 -7.37
N ILE A 49 -9.16 -8.29 -7.76
CA ILE A 49 -9.42 -6.90 -8.11
C ILE A 49 -9.58 -6.85 -9.63
N LEU A 50 -10.72 -6.34 -10.09
CA LEU A 50 -11.09 -6.18 -11.48
C LEU A 50 -10.74 -4.77 -11.90
N TRP A 51 -9.78 -4.64 -12.81
CA TRP A 51 -9.34 -3.37 -13.35
C TRP A 51 -10.23 -2.94 -14.52
N ALA A 52 -10.25 -1.63 -14.80
CA ALA A 52 -11.03 -1.05 -15.89
C ALA A 52 -10.65 -1.59 -17.29
N ASP A 53 -9.44 -2.13 -17.44
CA ASP A 53 -8.98 -2.79 -18.67
C ASP A 53 -9.44 -4.26 -18.80
N GLY A 54 -10.23 -4.75 -17.84
CA GLY A 54 -10.74 -6.12 -17.76
C GLY A 54 -9.80 -7.11 -17.08
N SER A 55 -8.61 -6.68 -16.63
CA SER A 55 -7.67 -7.55 -15.90
C SER A 55 -8.23 -7.95 -14.54
N ARG A 56 -8.02 -9.20 -14.13
CA ARG A 56 -8.38 -9.73 -12.81
C ARG A 56 -7.10 -10.09 -12.06
N LEU A 57 -6.70 -9.27 -11.10
CA LEU A 57 -5.41 -9.39 -10.41
C LEU A 57 -5.61 -9.77 -8.94
N SER A 58 -4.67 -10.51 -8.36
CA SER A 58 -4.59 -10.64 -6.89
C SER A 58 -4.10 -9.33 -6.26
N VAL A 59 -4.07 -9.26 -4.93
CA VAL A 59 -3.48 -8.14 -4.19
C VAL A 59 -2.01 -7.95 -4.57
N GLU A 60 -1.23 -9.03 -4.64
CA GLU A 60 0.21 -8.96 -4.95
C GLU A 60 0.46 -8.56 -6.40
N ASP A 61 -0.35 -9.06 -7.35
CA ASP A 61 -0.25 -8.64 -8.75
C ASP A 61 -0.66 -7.18 -8.95
N THR A 62 -1.68 -6.72 -8.23
CA THR A 62 -2.10 -5.32 -8.17
C THR A 62 -0.96 -4.45 -7.62
N ALA A 63 -0.35 -4.86 -6.51
CA ALA A 63 0.78 -4.16 -5.92
C ALA A 63 1.98 -4.10 -6.88
N ARG A 64 2.30 -5.21 -7.56
CA ARG A 64 3.37 -5.25 -8.59
C ARG A 64 3.09 -4.30 -9.75
N ARG A 65 1.83 -4.22 -10.19
CA ARG A 65 1.42 -3.31 -11.27
C ARG A 65 1.61 -1.85 -10.89
N ILE A 66 1.11 -1.45 -9.72
CA ILE A 66 1.25 -0.09 -9.20
C ILE A 66 2.74 0.24 -8.94
N HIS A 67 3.52 -0.72 -8.43
CA HIS A 67 4.97 -0.58 -8.26
C HIS A 67 5.68 -0.30 -9.59
N ALA A 68 5.34 -1.05 -10.65
CA ALA A 68 5.94 -0.88 -11.96
C ALA A 68 5.62 0.49 -12.59
N GLN A 69 4.50 1.10 -12.23
CA GLN A 69 4.06 2.41 -12.73
C GLN A 69 4.66 3.57 -11.93
N SER A 70 4.67 3.46 -10.59
CA SER A 70 5.04 4.55 -9.68
C SER A 70 6.50 4.49 -9.19
N GLY A 71 7.11 3.30 -9.18
CA GLY A 71 8.42 3.04 -8.57
C GLY A 71 8.41 3.04 -7.03
N MET A 72 7.25 3.10 -6.38
CA MET A 72 7.13 3.13 -4.92
C MET A 72 7.39 1.74 -4.30
N PRO A 73 7.76 1.64 -3.01
CA PRO A 73 8.08 0.35 -2.39
C PRO A 73 6.91 -0.65 -2.43
N LEU A 74 7.16 -1.86 -2.95
CA LEU A 74 6.15 -2.89 -3.17
C LEU A 74 5.38 -3.26 -1.89
N GLU A 75 6.09 -3.49 -0.79
CA GLU A 75 5.49 -3.84 0.51
C GLU A 75 4.53 -2.76 1.00
N ARG A 76 4.89 -1.47 0.82
CA ARG A 76 4.01 -0.36 1.21
C ARG A 76 2.76 -0.34 0.34
N ILE A 77 2.90 -0.52 -0.96
CA ILE A 77 1.75 -0.56 -1.87
C ILE A 77 0.83 -1.70 -1.47
N GLU A 78 1.38 -2.89 -1.22
CA GLU A 78 0.59 -4.06 -0.81
C GLU A 78 -0.24 -3.78 0.45
N SER A 79 0.37 -3.23 1.51
CA SER A 79 -0.36 -2.84 2.71
C SER A 79 -1.48 -1.84 2.44
N HIS A 80 -1.27 -0.88 1.53
CA HIS A 80 -2.29 0.11 1.19
C HIS A 80 -3.41 -0.46 0.30
N VAL A 81 -3.11 -1.44 -0.56
CA VAL A 81 -4.13 -2.17 -1.31
C VAL A 81 -5.00 -3.00 -0.36
N VAL A 82 -4.39 -3.64 0.64
CA VAL A 82 -5.12 -4.37 1.70
C VAL A 82 -6.01 -3.40 2.49
N GLY A 83 -5.45 -2.28 2.96
CA GLY A 83 -6.24 -1.26 3.67
C GLY A 83 -7.34 -0.63 2.82
N TRP A 84 -7.14 -0.52 1.50
CA TRP A 84 -8.19 -0.08 0.59
C TRP A 84 -9.35 -1.09 0.51
N LEU A 85 -9.06 -2.40 0.44
CA LEU A 85 -10.09 -3.44 0.46
C LEU A 85 -10.91 -3.42 1.75
N GLU A 86 -10.24 -3.23 2.88
CA GLU A 86 -10.87 -3.24 4.20
C GLU A 86 -11.68 -1.97 4.50
N MET A 87 -11.10 -0.79 4.23
CA MET A 87 -11.57 0.47 4.81
C MET A 87 -12.15 1.46 3.79
N ILE A 88 -11.91 1.27 2.50
CA ILE A 88 -12.19 2.31 1.48
C ILE A 88 -13.14 1.82 0.37
N TYR A 89 -12.99 0.57 -0.08
CA TYR A 89 -13.83 0.05 -1.16
C TYR A 89 -15.25 -0.22 -0.67
N GLU A 90 -16.23 0.40 -1.32
CA GLU A 90 -17.65 0.17 -1.06
C GLU A 90 -18.35 -0.36 -2.33
N PRO A 91 -18.85 -1.61 -2.33
CA PRO A 91 -19.57 -2.15 -3.47
C PRO A 91 -20.96 -1.50 -3.61
N HIS A 92 -21.31 -1.11 -4.83
CA HIS A 92 -22.64 -0.55 -5.12
C HIS A 92 -23.68 -1.65 -5.38
N GLY A 93 -24.91 -1.41 -4.91
CA GLY A 93 -26.08 -2.22 -5.27
C GLY A 93 -26.28 -3.49 -4.44
N LEU A 94 -25.52 -3.67 -3.35
CA LEU A 94 -25.76 -4.72 -2.37
C LEU A 94 -26.86 -4.30 -1.38
N ASN A 95 -27.68 -5.26 -0.96
CA ASN A 95 -28.52 -5.10 0.22
C ASN A 95 -27.74 -5.38 1.52
N GLU A 96 -28.33 -5.13 2.69
CA GLU A 96 -27.68 -5.31 4.00
C GLU A 96 -27.05 -6.70 4.17
N TYR A 97 -27.79 -7.78 3.88
CA TYR A 97 -27.28 -9.14 3.99
C TYR A 97 -26.13 -9.43 3.02
N GLN A 98 -26.22 -8.91 1.80
CA GLN A 98 -25.16 -9.04 0.81
C GLN A 98 -23.91 -8.24 1.19
N MET A 99 -24.08 -7.10 1.86
CA MET A 99 -22.96 -6.32 2.39
C MET A 99 -22.27 -7.07 3.54
N GLU A 100 -23.03 -7.64 4.48
CA GLU A 100 -22.47 -8.47 5.56
C GLU A 100 -21.67 -9.67 5.00
N GLU A 101 -22.21 -10.36 3.98
CA GLU A 101 -21.49 -11.45 3.31
C GLU A 101 -20.22 -10.94 2.61
N PHE A 102 -20.31 -9.77 1.95
CA PHE A 102 -19.18 -9.15 1.29
C PHE A 102 -18.06 -8.80 2.29
N GLU A 103 -18.38 -8.13 3.39
CA GLU A 103 -17.44 -7.77 4.46
C GLU A 103 -16.75 -9.01 5.04
N LEU A 104 -17.49 -10.07 5.33
CA LEU A 104 -16.92 -11.34 5.81
C LEU A 104 -15.96 -11.99 4.81
N LEU A 105 -16.24 -11.89 3.51
CA LEU A 105 -15.35 -12.41 2.48
C LEU A 105 -14.09 -11.56 2.34
N ILE A 106 -14.20 -10.24 2.48
CA ILE A 106 -13.05 -9.33 2.53
C ILE A 106 -12.18 -9.64 3.73
N GLU A 107 -12.74 -9.73 4.94
CA GLU A 107 -12.00 -10.10 6.16
C GLU A 107 -11.20 -11.39 5.98
N GLN A 108 -11.85 -12.45 5.49
CA GLN A 108 -11.20 -13.76 5.23
C GLN A 108 -10.13 -13.70 4.13
N TRP A 109 -10.25 -12.77 3.20
CA TRP A 109 -9.25 -12.55 2.17
C TRP A 109 -8.04 -11.80 2.73
N ILE A 110 -8.25 -10.75 3.53
CA ILE A 110 -7.16 -9.91 4.02
C ILE A 110 -6.42 -10.48 5.24
N THR A 111 -7.04 -11.34 6.05
CA THR A 111 -6.42 -11.96 7.25
C THR A 111 -4.97 -12.45 7.03
N PRO A 112 -4.65 -13.26 5.98
CA PRO A 112 -3.27 -13.73 5.78
C PRO A 112 -2.26 -12.62 5.52
N TYR A 113 -2.68 -11.44 5.04
CA TYR A 113 -1.81 -10.28 4.87
C TYR A 113 -1.60 -9.56 6.20
N GLU A 114 -2.66 -9.44 7.02
CA GLU A 114 -2.56 -8.83 8.36
C GLU A 114 -1.67 -9.63 9.31
N GLU A 115 -1.72 -10.97 9.24
CA GLU A 115 -0.85 -11.85 10.02
C GLU A 115 0.63 -11.80 9.59
N ALA A 116 0.91 -11.29 8.39
CA ALA A 116 2.25 -11.21 7.81
C ALA A 116 2.94 -9.85 7.99
N LEU A 117 2.21 -8.82 8.45
CA LEU A 117 2.70 -7.46 8.73
C LEU A 117 3.30 -7.33 10.13
#